data_AF-A0A966YBZ9-F1
#
_entry.id   AF-A0A966YBZ9-F1
#
_cell.length_a   1.000
_cell.length_b   1.000
_cell.length_c   1.000
_cell.angle_alpha   90.00
_cell.angle_beta   90.00
_cell.angle_gamma   90.00
#
_symmetry.space_group_name_H-M   'P 1'
#
loop_
_entity.id
_entity.type
_entity.pdbx_description
1 polymer ?
#
loop_
_entity_poly.entity_id
_entity_poly.type
_entity_poly.pdbx_seq_one_letter_code
_entity_poly.pdbx_strand_id
1 'polypeptide(L)'
;TKLREVLTNQKLLRPNPIEEKHLFYRSESTFCTIAQAAQYYCKRYWKANVADVAYNRVEEPETGEVISIRAVSNDNNDKTNP
;
A
#
# COMPACT_ATOMS: atom_id res chain seq x y z
N THR A 1 12.87 -7.84 7.60
CA THR A 1 13.48 -6.78 6.77
C THR A 1 13.05 -5.43 7.32
N LYS A 2 13.93 -4.41 7.27
CA LYS A 2 13.70 -3.09 7.88
C LYS A 2 12.38 -2.42 7.46
N LEU A 3 11.95 -2.63 6.20
CA LEU A 3 10.68 -2.08 5.73
C LEU A 3 9.46 -2.69 6.47
N ARG A 4 9.46 -4.00 6.71
CA ARG A 4 8.37 -4.68 7.46
C ARG A 4 8.27 -4.12 8.88
N GLU A 5 9.41 -3.88 9.53
CA GLU A 5 9.46 -3.27 10.86
C GLU A 5 8.84 -1.87 10.87
N VAL A 6 9.16 -1.02 9.88
CA VAL A 6 8.57 0.32 9.77
C VAL A 6 7.05 0.25 9.54
N LEU A 7 6.59 -0.57 8.59
CA LEU A 7 5.16 -0.66 8.25
C LEU A 7 4.32 -1.24 9.39
N THR A 8 4.91 -2.10 10.23
CA THR A 8 4.24 -2.75 11.36
C THR A 8 4.50 -2.06 12.70
N ASN A 9 5.24 -0.96 12.70
CA ASN A 9 5.57 -0.23 13.92
C ASN A 9 4.31 0.35 14.57
N GLN A 10 4.02 -0.06 15.80
CA GLN A 10 2.82 0.38 16.52
C GLN A 10 2.79 1.90 16.76
N LYS A 11 3.93 2.55 16.96
CA LYS A 11 3.99 4.01 17.10
C LYS A 11 3.61 4.75 15.83
N LEU A 12 3.91 4.16 14.67
CA LEU A 12 3.54 4.75 13.39
C LEU A 12 2.10 4.38 13.00
N LEU A 13 1.59 3.21 13.40
CA LEU A 13 0.22 2.79 13.12
C LEU A 13 -0.82 3.51 13.99
N ARG A 14 -0.47 3.76 15.25
CA ARG A 14 -1.34 4.39 16.25
C ARG A 14 -0.61 5.50 17.00
N PRO A 15 -0.10 6.52 16.28
CA PRO A 15 0.51 7.67 16.91
C PRO A 15 -0.51 8.44 17.75
N ASN A 16 -0.09 8.95 18.90
CA ASN A 16 -0.89 9.87 19.69
C ASN A 16 -0.97 11.21 18.96
N PRO A 17 -2.15 11.67 18.51
CA PRO A 17 -2.28 12.90 17.73
C PRO A 17 -1.93 14.17 18.52
N ILE A 18 -1.91 14.10 19.85
CA ILE A 18 -1.62 15.25 20.73
C ILE A 18 -0.14 15.28 21.12
N GLU A 19 0.41 14.15 21.55
CA GLU A 19 1.79 14.04 22.03
C GLU A 19 2.81 13.89 20.88
N GLU A 20 2.40 13.27 19.78
CA GLU A 20 3.28 12.93 18.65
C GLU A 20 2.96 13.76 17.40
N LYS A 21 2.59 15.04 17.59
CA LYS A 21 2.29 16.00 16.50
C LYS A 21 3.37 16.08 15.42
N HIS A 22 4.63 15.83 15.80
CA HIS A 22 5.78 15.83 14.91
C HIS A 22 5.74 14.71 13.86
N LEU A 23 4.95 13.65 14.07
CA LEU A 23 4.75 12.57 13.10
C LEU A 23 3.78 12.96 11.97
N PHE A 24 3.07 14.08 12.11
CA PHE A 24 2.10 14.56 11.14
C PHE A 24 2.64 15.83 10.48
N TYR A 25 2.54 15.90 9.15
CA TYR A 25 2.96 17.08 8.40
C TYR A 25 2.16 18.30 8.88
N ARG A 26 2.87 19.35 9.29
CA ARG A 26 2.29 20.60 9.84
C ARG A 26 1.34 20.40 11.03
N SER A 27 1.46 19.29 11.76
CA SER A 27 0.56 18.96 12.89
C SER A 27 -0.93 18.87 12.51
N GLU A 28 -1.23 18.69 11.23
CA GLU A 28 -2.59 18.50 10.75
C GLU A 28 -2.96 17.01 10.81
N SER A 29 -4.07 16.70 11.48
CA SER A 29 -4.55 15.31 11.66
C SER A 29 -5.08 14.67 10.38
N THR A 30 -5.21 15.45 9.31
CA THR A 30 -5.58 15.00 7.96
C THR A 30 -4.43 14.24 7.30
N PHE A 31 -3.19 14.51 7.70
CA PHE A 31 -2.02 13.74 7.27
C PHE A 31 -1.89 12.48 8.11
N CYS A 32 -1.40 11.39 7.51
CA CYS A 32 -1.16 10.13 8.20
C CYS A 32 0.28 9.68 7.97
N THR A 33 0.79 8.81 8.85
CA THR A 33 2.12 8.24 8.66
C THR A 33 2.12 7.25 7.48
N ILE A 34 3.31 6.92 6.98
CA ILE A 34 3.46 5.90 5.95
C ILE A 34 2.87 4.54 6.37
N ALA A 35 2.95 4.18 7.66
CA ALA A 35 2.39 2.94 8.18
C ALA A 35 0.85 2.97 8.17
N GLN A 36 0.24 4.11 8.52
CA GLN A 36 -1.20 4.31 8.44
C GLN A 36 -1.69 4.27 6.98
N ALA A 37 -0.99 4.97 6.07
CA ALA A 37 -1.30 4.94 4.65
C ALA A 37 -1.28 3.50 4.09
N ALA A 38 -0.23 2.74 4.40
CA ALA A 38 -0.12 1.33 4.03
C ALA A 38 -1.25 0.48 4.65
N GLN A 39 -1.56 0.69 5.92
CA GLN A 39 -2.65 0.02 6.61
C GLN A 39 -4.03 0.28 5.96
N TYR A 40 -4.30 1.50 5.51
CA TYR A 40 -5.52 1.83 4.78
C TYR A 40 -5.55 1.16 3.41
N TYR A 41 -4.42 1.18 2.69
CA TYR A 41 -4.29 0.52 1.40
C TYR A 41 -4.53 -1.01 1.52
N CYS A 42 -3.86 -1.69 2.45
CA CYS A 42 -4.05 -3.11 2.71
C CYS A 42 -5.50 -3.45 3.10
N LYS A 43 -6.15 -2.62 3.92
CA LYS A 43 -7.57 -2.81 4.25
C LYS A 43 -8.48 -2.68 3.03
N ARG A 44 -8.16 -1.76 2.12
CA ARG A 44 -8.96 -1.52 0.91
C ARG A 44 -8.87 -2.70 -0.07
N TYR A 45 -7.66 -3.16 -0.37
CA TYR A 45 -7.38 -4.10 -1.45
C TYR A 45 -7.19 -5.55 -0.98
N TRP A 46 -6.45 -5.76 0.11
CA TRP A 46 -6.22 -7.10 0.69
C TRP A 46 -7.31 -7.53 1.69
N LYS A 47 -8.17 -6.61 2.14
CA LYS A 47 -9.09 -6.83 3.28
C LYS A 47 -8.38 -7.31 4.56
N ALA A 48 -7.09 -6.96 4.71
CA ALA A 48 -6.23 -7.42 5.79
C ALA A 48 -5.44 -6.27 6.42
N ASN A 49 -4.78 -6.54 7.55
CA ASN A 49 -3.89 -5.56 8.15
C ASN A 49 -2.53 -5.54 7.45
N VAL A 50 -1.83 -4.40 7.56
CA VAL A 50 -0.49 -4.27 6.97
C VAL A 50 0.48 -5.30 7.55
N ALA A 51 0.31 -5.72 8.81
CA ALA A 51 1.12 -6.78 9.39
C ALA A 51 0.88 -8.13 8.69
N ASP A 52 -0.36 -8.47 8.40
CA ASP A 52 -0.68 -9.75 7.76
C ASP A 52 -0.13 -9.78 6.33
N VAL A 53 -0.27 -8.68 5.59
CA VAL A 53 0.31 -8.53 4.24
C VAL A 53 1.84 -8.53 4.30
N ALA A 54 2.42 -7.70 5.18
CA ALA A 54 3.85 -7.56 5.31
C ALA A 54 4.53 -8.81 5.88
N TYR A 55 3.81 -9.76 6.48
CA TYR A 55 4.35 -11.06 6.89
C TYR A 55 3.94 -12.22 5.97
N ASN A 56 3.36 -11.92 4.80
CA ASN A 56 2.88 -12.92 3.83
C ASN A 56 1.90 -13.93 4.45
N ARG A 57 1.02 -13.47 5.35
CA ARG A 57 0.01 -14.30 6.03
C ARG A 57 -1.35 -14.31 5.32
N VAL A 58 -1.48 -13.51 4.27
CA VAL A 58 -2.67 -13.40 3.43
C VAL A 58 -2.25 -13.50 1.97
N GLU A 59 -3.13 -14.06 1.15
CA GLU A 59 -2.92 -14.19 -0.29
C GLU A 59 -2.93 -12.82 -0.98
N GLU A 60 -2.29 -12.75 -2.13
CA GLU A 60 -2.30 -11.55 -2.97
C GLU A 60 -3.68 -11.37 -3.60
N PRO A 61 -4.32 -10.20 -3.47
CA PRO A 61 -5.62 -9.93 -4.03
C PRO A 61 -5.50 -9.76 -5.53
N GLU A 62 -6.55 -10.17 -6.22
CA GLU A 62 -6.65 -10.16 -7.68
C GLU A 62 -6.51 -8.75 -8.30
N THR A 63 -6.73 -7.69 -7.53
CA THR A 63 -6.82 -6.29 -8.01
C THR A 63 -5.82 -5.34 -7.35
N GLY A 64 -4.61 -5.79 -7.01
CA GLY A 64 -3.55 -4.98 -6.37
C GLY A 64 -3.00 -3.79 -7.19
N GLU A 65 -3.82 -3.05 -7.93
CA GLU A 65 -3.40 -2.45 -9.21
C GLU A 65 -2.76 -1.06 -9.17
N VAL A 66 -1.73 -0.92 -10.02
CA VAL A 66 -1.87 -0.16 -11.29
C VAL A 66 -1.51 -1.08 -12.47
N ILE A 67 -2.49 -1.56 -13.24
CA ILE A 67 -2.24 -2.04 -14.62
C ILE A 67 -2.61 -0.89 -15.56
N SER A 68 -1.60 -0.18 -16.05
CA SER A 68 -1.84 0.74 -17.16
C SER A 68 -2.07 -0.09 -18.42
N ILE A 69 -3.31 -0.08 -18.91
CA ILE A 69 -3.84 -0.88 -20.03
C ILE A 69 -3.05 -0.66 -21.35
N ARG A 70 -2.13 0.32 -21.40
CA ARG A 70 -1.27 0.56 -22.56
C ARG A 70 -0.21 -0.52 -22.81
N ALA A 71 0.08 -1.41 -21.85
CA ALA A 71 1.07 -2.48 -22.05
C ALA A 71 0.50 -3.76 -22.70
N VAL A 72 -0.82 -3.89 -22.85
CA VAL A 72 -1.47 -5.16 -23.25
C VAL A 72 -1.87 -5.20 -24.74
N SER A 73 -1.57 -4.19 -25.56
CA SER A 73 -2.09 -4.13 -26.94
C SER A 73 -1.09 -4.05 -28.09
N ASN A 74 0.22 -4.29 -27.89
CA ASN A 74 1.19 -4.21 -29.00
C ASN A 74 1.98 -5.48 -29.32
N ASP A 75 1.56 -6.64 -28.80
CA ASP A 75 2.03 -7.91 -29.34
C ASP A 75 0.82 -8.66 -29.89
N ASN A 76 0.87 -9.01 -31.17
CA ASN A 76 -0.06 -9.80 -31.99
C ASN A 76 -0.88 -9.01 -33.02
N ASN A 77 -0.20 -8.44 -34.01
CA ASN A 77 -0.45 -8.82 -35.41
C ASN A 77 0.62 -8.22 -36.33
N ASP A 78 1.74 -8.93 -36.46
CA ASP A 78 2.54 -8.88 -37.68
C ASP A 78 2.46 -10.26 -38.36
N LYS A 79 2.16 -10.19 -39.66
CA LYS A 79 2.10 -11.25 -40.69
C LYS A 79 0.91 -12.23 -40.56
N THR A 80 -0.04 -12.25 -41.48
CA THR A 80 0.15 -12.30 -42.95
C THR A 80 -1.00 -11.60 -43.71
N ASN A 81 -0.61 -10.63 -44.56
CA ASN A 81 -1.41 -9.94 -45.60
C ASN A 81 -1.55 -10.83 -46.87
N PRO A 82 -2.25 -10.34 -47.91
CA PRO A 82 -3.49 -10.83 -48.53
C PRO A 82 -3.37 -12.01 -49.53
#